data_AF-A0A972MP98-F1
#
_entry.id   AF-A0A972MP98-F1
#
_cell.length_a   1.000
_cell.length_b   1.000
_cell.length_c   1.000
_cell.angle_alpha   90.00
_cell.angle_beta   90.00
_cell.angle_gamma   90.00
#
_symmetry.space_group_name_H-M   'P 1'
#
loop_
_entity.id
_entity.type
_entity.pdbx_description
1 polymer ?
#
loop_
_entity_poly.entity_id
_entity_poly.type
_entity_poly.pdbx_seq_one_letter_code
_entity_poly.pdbx_strand_id
1 'polypeptide(L)' 'MTKERFKELMNKAGLNNAKLAELLNITPQSVRNWASKGYPYWLESWLTNYIKAKTLDN' A
#
# COMPACT_ATOMS: atom_id res chain seq x y z
N MET A 1 -10.45 -2.90 -4.14
CA MET A 1 -9.51 -1.87 -4.65
C MET A 1 -9.14 -2.17 -6.10
N THR A 2 -9.10 -1.16 -6.97
CA THR A 2 -8.58 -1.26 -8.34
C THR A 2 -7.06 -1.01 -8.38
N LYS A 3 -6.41 -1.35 -9.50
CA LYS A 3 -4.96 -1.09 -9.69
C LYS A 3 -4.65 0.40 -9.68
N GLU A 4 -5.54 1.20 -10.25
CA GLU A 4 -5.46 2.65 -10.32
C GLU A 4 -5.53 3.24 -8.92
N ARG A 5 -6.50 2.76 -8.11
CA ARG A 5 -6.66 3.18 -6.71
C ARG A 5 -5.45 2.80 -5.85
N PHE A 6 -4.91 1.60 -6.04
CA PHE A 6 -3.68 1.18 -5.35
C PHE A 6 -2.50 2.11 -5.67
N LYS A 7 -2.27 2.41 -6.96
CA LYS A 7 -1.21 3.33 -7.38
C LYS A 7 -1.38 4.73 -6.79
N GLU A 8 -2.60 5.25 -6.78
CA GLU A 8 -2.92 6.56 -6.19
C GLU A 8 -2.52 6.61 -4.71
N LEU A 9 -2.93 5.61 -3.92
CA LEU A 9 -2.62 5.53 -2.50
C LEU A 9 -1.12 5.37 -2.23
N MET A 10 -0.44 4.55 -3.03
CA MET A 10 1.02 4.38 -2.93
C MET A 10 1.77 5.69 -3.20
N ASN A 11 1.36 6.44 -4.23
CA ASN A 11 1.95 7.74 -4.54
C ASN A 11 1.72 8.74 -3.41
N LYS A 12 0.50 8.84 -2.88
CA LYS A 12 0.19 9.71 -1.72
C LYS A 12 0.98 9.33 -0.47
N ALA A 13 1.19 8.03 -0.25
CA ALA A 13 1.97 7.53 0.87
C ALA A 13 3.48 7.75 0.70
N GLY A 14 3.96 8.06 -0.52
CA GLY A 14 5.38 8.08 -0.86
C GLY A 14 6.02 6.69 -0.78
N LEU A 15 5.25 5.64 -1.10
CA LEU A 15 5.67 4.25 -1.01
C LEU A 15 5.91 3.65 -2.40
N ASN A 16 6.84 2.70 -2.44
CA ASN A 16 6.99 1.76 -3.56
C ASN A 16 6.73 0.33 -3.06
N ASN A 17 6.65 -0.64 -3.98
CA ASN A 17 6.33 -2.02 -3.63
C ASN A 17 7.33 -2.66 -2.65
N ALA A 18 8.61 -2.27 -2.72
CA ALA A 18 9.64 -2.79 -1.81
C ALA A 18 9.44 -2.25 -0.39
N LYS A 19 9.20 -0.94 -0.24
CA LYS A 19 8.96 -0.34 1.07
C LYS A 19 7.65 -0.82 1.69
N LEU A 20 6.60 -0.98 0.89
CA LEU A 20 5.34 -1.56 1.38
C LEU A 20 5.55 -3.00 1.87
N ALA A 21 6.31 -3.80 1.12
CA ALA A 21 6.62 -5.17 1.52
C ALA A 21 7.40 -5.23 2.84
N GLU A 22 8.38 -4.34 3.02
CA GLU A 22 9.12 -4.19 4.29
C GLU A 22 8.19 -3.81 5.45
N LEU A 23 7.34 -2.80 5.28
CA LEU A 23 6.41 -2.32 6.32
C LEU A 23 5.38 -3.38 6.74
N LEU A 24 4.98 -4.24 5.80
CA LEU A 24 4.02 -5.32 6.05
C LEU A 24 4.69 -6.65 6.42
N ASN A 25 6.02 -6.70 6.47
CA ASN A 25 6.81 -7.91 6.70
C ASN A 25 6.43 -9.07 5.75
N ILE A 26 6.33 -8.77 4.46
CA ILE A 26 6.05 -9.74 3.40
C ILE A 26 7.07 -9.60 2.26
N THR A 27 7.03 -10.50 1.28
CA THR A 27 7.91 -10.40 0.11
C THR A 27 7.43 -9.32 -0.87
N PRO A 28 8.35 -8.61 -1.56
CA PRO A 28 7.98 -7.71 -2.67
C PRO A 28 7.22 -8.42 -3.80
N GLN A 29 7.44 -9.73 -3.97
CA GLN A 29 6.71 -10.55 -4.93
C GLN A 29 5.23 -10.68 -4.56
N SER A 30 4.90 -10.82 -3.26
CA SER A 30 3.52 -10.84 -2.79
C SER A 30 2.78 -9.56 -3.17
N VAL A 31 3.41 -8.39 -2.96
CA VAL A 31 2.85 -7.08 -3.34
C VAL A 31 2.63 -7.00 -4.86
N ARG A 32 3.59 -7.46 -5.66
CA ARG A 32 3.49 -7.48 -7.13
C ARG A 32 2.32 -8.36 -7.60
N ASN A 33 2.08 -9.49 -6.94
CA ASN A 33 1.05 -10.45 -7.33
C ASN A 33 -0.39 -9.93 -7.14
N TRP A 34 -0.63 -8.98 -6.22
CA TRP A 34 -1.96 -8.44 -5.95
C TRP A 34 -2.65 -7.80 -7.16
N ALA A 35 -1.88 -7.22 -8.08
CA ALA A 35 -2.43 -6.67 -9.31
C ALA A 35 -3.14 -7.72 -10.19
N SER A 36 -2.81 -9.00 -10.02
CA SER A 36 -3.38 -10.14 -10.76
C SER A 36 -4.27 -11.05 -9.91
N LYS A 37 -3.97 -11.17 -8.60
CA LYS A 37 -4.65 -12.08 -7.68
C LYS A 37 -5.72 -11.40 -6.83
N GLY A 38 -5.83 -10.08 -6.94
CA GLY A 38 -6.67 -9.27 -6.06
C GLY A 38 -5.87 -8.71 -4.88
N TYR A 39 -6.35 -7.57 -4.39
CA TYR A 39 -5.75 -6.89 -3.25
C TYR A 39 -6.41 -7.37 -1.94
N PRO A 40 -5.65 -7.47 -0.84
CA PRO A 40 -6.22 -7.74 0.48
C PRO A 40 -7.29 -6.69 0.83
N TYR A 41 -8.41 -7.14 1.41
CA TYR A 41 -9.54 -6.24 1.73
C TYR A 41 -9.15 -5.10 2.68
N TRP A 42 -8.18 -5.34 3.57
CA TRP A 42 -7.71 -4.37 4.57
C TRP A 42 -6.67 -3.37 4.02
N LEU A 43 -6.12 -3.61 2.82
CA LEU A 43 -4.97 -2.86 2.31
C LEU A 43 -5.30 -1.38 2.11
N GLU A 44 -6.52 -1.07 1.65
CA GLU A 44 -6.96 0.30 1.44
C GLU A 44 -7.09 1.07 2.76
N SER A 45 -7.65 0.44 3.81
CA SER A 45 -7.72 1.03 5.15
C SER A 45 -6.33 1.26 5.73
N TRP A 46 -5.42 0.29 5.57
CA TRP A 46 -4.04 0.41 6.03
C TRP A 46 -3.31 1.59 5.36
N LEU A 47 -3.36 1.68 4.03
CA LEU A 47 -2.72 2.78 3.27
C LEU A 47 -3.32 4.15 3.65
N THR A 48 -4.64 4.21 3.82
CA THR A 48 -5.33 5.45 4.22
C THR A 48 -4.88 5.91 5.61
N ASN A 49 -4.78 4.99 6.57
CA ASN A 49 -4.34 5.30 7.92
C ASN A 49 -2.85 5.68 7.97
N TYR A 50 -2.01 5.01 7.18
CA TYR A 50 -0.60 5.36 7.03
C TYR A 50 -0.43 6.79 6.51
N ILE A 51 -1.19 7.19 5.49
CA ILE A 51 -1.18 8.56 4.96
C ILE A 51 -1.62 9.56 6.03
N LYS A 52 -2.70 9.28 6.77
CA LYS A 52 -3.19 10.15 7.86
C LYS A 52 -2.17 10.30 8.98
N ALA A 53 -1.53 9.22 9.42
CA ALA A 53 -0.51 9.28 10.47
C ALA A 53 0.65 10.20 10.06
N LYS A 54 1.13 10.10 8.80
CA LYS A 54 2.16 10.99 8.26
C LYS A 54 1.79 12.48 8.25
N THR A 55 0.51 12.83 8.30
CA THR A 55 0.06 14.22 8.38
C THR A 55 -0.09 14.74 9.81
N LEU A 56 -0.16 13.84 10.80
CA LEU A 56 -0.30 14.17 12.22
C LEU A 56 1.05 14.24 12.96
N ASP A 57 2.09 13.60 12.42
CA ASP A 57 3.46 13.66 12.94
C ASP A 57 4.24 14.93 12.49
N ASN A 58 3.55 15.93 11.91
CA ASN A 58 4.11 17.22 11.48
C ASN A 58 3.74 18.35 12.44
#